data_AF-A0A7Y4HRX4-F1
#
_entry.id   AF-A0A7Y4HRX4-F1
#
_cell.length_a   1.000
_cell.length_b   1.000
_cell.length_c   1.000
_cell.angle_alpha   90.00
_cell.angle_beta   90.00
_cell.angle_gamma   90.00
#
_symmetry.space_group_name_H-M   'P 1'
#
loop_
_entity.id
_entity.type
_entity.pdbx_description
1 polymer ?
#
loop_
_entity_poly.entity_id
_entity_poly.type
_entity_poly.pdbx_seq_one_letter_code
_entity_poly.pdbx_strand_id
1 'polypeptide(L)'
;MSSSLDRAEPLEMDEPAARDVSASTVPTANTSLDNEWVRIRLIKSVLILAIPVALLSFLSGVLWLAIHRSTPENFDRIHFWFYFFDVGREINVPTWFSAGLWILTGVVAGYFARKASRFRKSWWLFASVCVFFSLDETLELHERLDLIGGRIALLLPFEVGFTWVIPGIAIATVLVLLLLRLVLSLPPSVRNGIILAGATFVTGAVVVETLGGYWLDANGMTWHFFLMVLVEETLEMAGVALCLASLLHLLEYRRVDGGTAYRMAERLPDQPRRRKRATRA
;
A
#
# COMPACT_ATOMS: atom_id res chain seq x y z
N MET A 1 -51.83 72.42 -36.33
CA MET A 1 -50.97 73.45 -35.70
C MET A 1 -49.64 72.78 -35.41
N SER A 2 -48.69 72.90 -36.35
CA SER A 2 -47.51 73.80 -36.30
C SER A 2 -46.56 73.44 -35.16
N SER A 3 -45.47 72.72 -35.48
CA SER A 3 -44.06 73.21 -35.55
C SER A 3 -43.38 73.08 -34.18
N SER A 4 -42.07 72.93 -34.02
CA SER A 4 -40.89 73.03 -34.87
C SER A 4 -39.71 72.46 -34.07
N LEU A 5 -38.81 71.78 -34.78
CA LEU A 5 -37.35 71.66 -34.61
C LEU A 5 -36.70 72.18 -33.32
N ASP A 6 -35.75 71.41 -32.77
CA ASP A 6 -34.42 71.96 -32.49
C ASP A 6 -33.29 70.92 -32.56
N ARG A 7 -32.21 71.34 -33.20
CA ARG A 7 -30.94 70.63 -33.42
C ARG A 7 -29.85 71.58 -32.92
N ALA A 8 -28.99 71.15 -32.01
CA ALA A 8 -27.72 71.84 -31.73
C ALA A 8 -26.63 70.82 -31.41
N GLU A 9 -25.45 71.09 -31.97
CA GLU A 9 -24.24 70.26 -32.06
C GLU A 9 -23.21 70.74 -30.99
N PRO A 10 -21.95 70.25 -30.95
CA PRO A 10 -21.34 69.50 -29.84
C PRO A 10 -20.44 70.32 -28.89
N LEU A 11 -20.07 69.71 -27.75
CA LEU A 11 -19.00 70.19 -26.87
C LEU A 11 -17.83 69.19 -26.89
N GLU A 12 -16.74 69.57 -27.57
CA GLU A 12 -15.42 68.98 -27.40
C GLU A 12 -14.92 69.26 -25.98
N MET A 13 -14.46 68.22 -25.29
CA MET A 13 -13.60 68.36 -24.11
C MET A 13 -12.33 67.54 -24.32
N ASP A 14 -11.20 68.27 -24.31
CA ASP A 14 -9.83 67.76 -24.28
C ASP A 14 -9.59 66.79 -23.12
N GLU A 15 -9.00 65.62 -23.38
CA GLU A 15 -8.42 64.75 -22.35
C GLU A 15 -6.88 64.71 -22.46
N PRO A 16 -6.14 64.79 -21.34
CA PRO A 16 -4.71 65.04 -21.34
C PRO A 16 -3.86 63.78 -21.50
N ALA A 17 -2.65 63.98 -22.01
CA ALA A 17 -1.65 62.96 -22.27
C ALA A 17 -0.99 62.37 -21.00
N ALA A 18 -0.51 61.14 -21.19
CA ALA A 18 0.58 60.41 -20.51
C ALA A 18 0.28 59.60 -19.24
N ARG A 19 0.55 58.29 -19.32
CA ARG A 19 1.55 57.61 -18.46
C ARG A 19 1.93 56.25 -19.05
N ASP A 20 3.18 56.19 -19.50
CA ASP A 20 3.92 55.01 -19.91
C ASP A 20 4.24 54.18 -18.66
N VAL A 21 3.56 53.04 -18.48
CA VAL A 21 3.84 52.11 -17.39
C VAL A 21 4.86 51.10 -17.90
N SER A 22 6.12 51.42 -17.64
CA SER A 22 7.27 50.56 -17.87
C SER A 22 7.03 49.15 -17.31
N ALA A 23 7.23 48.15 -18.16
CA ALA A 23 7.21 46.73 -17.84
C ALA A 23 8.02 46.41 -16.57
N SER A 24 7.32 46.19 -15.47
CA SER A 24 7.83 45.48 -14.30
C SER A 24 8.06 44.03 -14.71
N THR A 25 9.30 43.70 -15.07
CA THR A 25 9.74 42.32 -15.26
C THR A 25 9.91 41.69 -13.88
N VAL A 26 8.82 41.10 -13.37
CA VAL A 26 8.92 40.17 -12.24
C VAL A 26 9.84 39.02 -12.69
N PRO A 27 10.94 38.74 -11.98
CA PRO A 27 11.77 37.60 -12.31
C PRO A 27 10.94 36.33 -12.10
N THR A 28 10.59 35.65 -13.19
CA THR A 28 9.98 34.33 -13.10
C THR A 28 11.02 33.38 -12.52
N ALA A 29 10.89 33.13 -11.21
CA ALA A 29 11.71 32.16 -10.51
C ALA A 29 11.62 30.81 -11.24
N ASN A 30 12.76 30.33 -11.74
CA ASN A 30 13.06 28.96 -12.20
C ASN A 30 11.89 27.95 -12.14
N THR A 31 11.03 27.94 -13.16
CA THR A 31 9.94 26.95 -13.35
C THR A 31 10.38 25.66 -14.03
N SER A 32 11.69 25.44 -14.23
CA SER A 32 12.20 24.33 -15.05
C SER A 32 12.30 22.99 -14.30
N LEU A 33 12.21 22.97 -12.96
CA LEU A 33 12.33 21.73 -12.17
C LEU A 33 10.98 21.06 -11.84
N ASP A 34 9.86 21.78 -11.93
CA ASP A 34 8.53 21.25 -11.57
C ASP A 34 7.81 20.53 -12.73
N ASN A 35 8.41 20.50 -13.93
CA ASN A 35 7.73 20.00 -15.14
C ASN A 35 8.06 18.55 -15.54
N GLU A 36 9.04 17.90 -14.89
CA GLU A 36 9.40 16.52 -15.21
C GLU A 36 8.57 15.49 -14.42
N TRP A 37 8.17 14.42 -15.10
CA TRP A 37 7.59 13.25 -14.44
C TRP A 37 8.67 12.53 -13.63
N VAL A 38 8.45 12.42 -12.32
CA VAL A 38 9.36 11.78 -11.38
C VAL A 38 8.82 10.39 -11.03
N ARG A 39 9.66 9.38 -11.16
CA ARG A 39 9.30 8.01 -10.78
C ARG A 39 9.30 7.85 -9.27
N ILE A 40 8.28 7.17 -8.75
CA ILE A 40 8.24 6.75 -7.35
C ILE A 40 9.36 5.72 -7.13
N ARG A 41 10.29 5.98 -6.23
CA ARG A 41 11.46 5.10 -6.00
C ARG A 41 11.07 3.92 -5.11
N LEU A 42 11.25 2.69 -5.60
CA LEU A 42 10.92 1.46 -4.88
C LEU A 42 11.50 1.45 -3.45
N ILE A 43 12.82 1.60 -3.32
CA ILE A 43 13.50 1.56 -2.01
C ILE A 43 12.95 2.63 -1.06
N LYS A 44 12.67 3.84 -1.55
CA LYS A 44 12.12 4.92 -0.73
C LYS A 44 10.71 4.56 -0.24
N SER A 45 9.87 3.99 -1.11
CA SER A 45 8.52 3.54 -0.75
C SER A 45 8.56 2.41 0.27
N VAL A 46 9.45 1.41 0.09
CA VAL A 46 9.64 0.32 1.06
C VAL A 46 10.04 0.88 2.43
N LEU A 47 11.03 1.77 2.49
CA LEU A 47 11.48 2.35 3.76
C LEU A 47 10.37 3.15 4.45
N ILE A 48 9.58 3.91 3.70
CA ILE A 48 8.47 4.68 4.27
C ILE A 48 7.38 3.75 4.82
N LEU A 49 7.01 2.71 4.07
CA LEU A 49 5.97 1.78 4.50
C LEU A 49 6.46 0.83 5.62
N ALA A 50 7.76 0.59 5.74
CA ALA A 50 8.34 -0.21 6.82
C ALA A 50 8.31 0.50 8.19
N ILE A 51 8.24 1.84 8.22
CA ILE A 51 8.19 2.60 9.48
C ILE A 51 6.97 2.22 10.33
N PRO A 52 5.71 2.31 9.83
CA PRO A 52 4.55 1.92 10.63
C PRO A 52 4.57 0.43 11.00
N VAL A 53 5.01 -0.47 10.11
CA VAL A 53 5.17 -1.90 10.42
C VAL A 53 6.09 -2.08 11.63
N ALA A 54 7.31 -1.53 11.55
CA ALA A 54 8.28 -1.65 12.64
C ALA A 54 7.81 -0.99 13.93
N LEU A 55 7.13 0.16 13.85
CA LEU A 55 6.60 0.87 15.01
C LEU A 55 5.51 0.07 15.71
N LEU A 56 4.55 -0.50 14.96
CA LEU A 56 3.44 -1.28 15.51
C LEU A 56 3.94 -2.58 16.15
N SER A 57 4.80 -3.33 15.45
CA SER A 57 5.41 -4.54 16.00
C SER A 57 6.25 -4.25 17.25
N PHE A 58 7.06 -3.18 17.23
CA PHE A 58 7.82 -2.77 18.40
C PHE A 58 6.92 -2.40 19.58
N LEU A 59 5.84 -1.65 19.33
CA LEU A 59 4.90 -1.23 20.36
C LEU A 59 4.15 -2.42 20.97
N SER A 60 3.69 -3.38 20.16
CA SER A 60 3.11 -4.64 20.64
C SER A 60 4.07 -5.37 21.57
N GLY A 61 5.33 -5.58 21.16
CA GLY A 61 6.33 -6.27 21.96
C GLY A 61 6.66 -5.56 23.28
N VAL A 62 6.75 -4.23 23.28
CA VAL A 62 6.99 -3.43 24.49
C VAL A 62 5.79 -3.49 25.44
N LEU A 63 4.56 -3.39 24.92
CA LEU A 63 3.35 -3.46 25.72
C LEU A 63 3.12 -4.86 26.30
N TRP A 64 3.43 -5.91 25.54
CA TRP A 64 3.42 -7.29 26.02
C TRP A 64 4.40 -7.46 27.21
N LEU A 65 5.62 -6.93 27.08
CA LEU A 65 6.60 -6.95 28.18
C LEU A 65 6.11 -6.13 29.39
N ALA A 66 5.48 -4.99 29.15
CA ALA A 66 4.91 -4.16 30.20
C ALA A 66 3.79 -4.88 30.98
N ILE A 67 2.92 -5.64 30.30
CA ILE A 67 1.92 -6.50 30.96
C ILE A 67 2.59 -7.51 31.88
N HIS A 68 3.64 -8.18 31.41
CA HIS A 68 4.33 -9.21 32.20
C HIS A 68 5.10 -8.65 33.41
N ARG A 69 5.30 -7.33 33.46
CA ARG A 69 5.93 -6.61 34.57
C ARG A 69 4.94 -5.75 35.36
N SER A 70 3.66 -5.82 35.02
CA SER A 70 2.61 -5.01 35.64
C SER A 70 2.32 -5.47 37.07
N THR A 71 1.81 -4.54 37.88
CA THR A 71 1.26 -4.81 39.21
C THR A 71 -0.28 -4.75 39.12
N PRO A 72 -1.01 -5.30 40.10
CA PRO A 72 -2.49 -5.25 40.09
C PRO A 72 -3.06 -3.84 39.91
N GLU A 73 -2.36 -2.81 40.39
CA GLU A 73 -2.81 -1.41 40.33
C GLU A 73 -2.69 -0.78 38.94
N ASN A 74 -1.76 -1.27 38.09
CA ASN A 74 -1.52 -0.72 36.75
C ASN A 74 -1.88 -1.68 35.61
N PHE A 75 -2.20 -2.94 35.92
CA PHE A 75 -2.55 -3.98 34.95
C PHE A 75 -3.63 -3.50 33.96
N ASP A 76 -4.78 -3.04 34.46
CA ASP A 76 -5.92 -2.65 33.60
C ASP A 76 -5.54 -1.57 32.59
N ARG A 77 -4.71 -0.61 33.00
CA ARG A 77 -4.26 0.49 32.14
C ARG A 77 -3.32 -0.01 31.04
N ILE A 78 -2.37 -0.87 31.39
CA ILE A 78 -1.41 -1.42 30.43
C ILE A 78 -2.12 -2.40 29.48
N HIS A 79 -3.00 -3.24 30.02
CA HIS A 79 -3.81 -4.19 29.26
C HIS A 79 -4.70 -3.48 28.24
N PHE A 80 -5.32 -2.35 28.60
CA PHE A 80 -6.07 -1.53 27.63
C PHE A 80 -5.23 -1.12 26.42
N TRP A 81 -4.00 -0.62 26.65
CA TRP A 81 -3.13 -0.19 25.56
C TRP A 81 -2.59 -1.36 24.76
N PHE A 82 -2.19 -2.45 25.41
CA PHE A 82 -1.78 -3.67 24.73
C PHE A 82 -2.90 -4.18 23.82
N TYR A 83 -4.14 -4.28 24.31
CA TYR A 83 -5.27 -4.71 23.49
C TYR A 83 -5.43 -3.89 22.20
N PHE A 84 -5.17 -2.58 22.26
CA PHE A 84 -5.29 -1.68 21.11
C PHE A 84 -4.12 -1.74 20.10
N PHE A 85 -2.97 -2.28 20.52
CA PHE A 85 -1.73 -2.28 19.74
C PHE A 85 -1.08 -3.66 19.60
N ASP A 86 -1.72 -4.71 20.09
CA ASP A 86 -1.27 -6.08 19.94
C ASP A 86 -1.41 -6.50 18.48
N VAL A 87 -0.30 -6.85 17.82
CA VAL A 87 -0.36 -7.24 16.41
C VAL A 87 -1.03 -8.59 16.22
N GLY A 88 -1.02 -9.47 17.23
CA GLY A 88 -1.63 -10.81 17.16
C GLY A 88 -3.11 -10.86 17.54
N ARG A 89 -3.80 -9.72 17.44
CA ARG A 89 -5.22 -9.60 17.77
C ARG A 89 -5.91 -8.80 16.70
N GLU A 90 -7.19 -9.08 16.57
CA GLU A 90 -8.03 -8.34 15.65
C GLU A 90 -8.84 -7.22 16.26
N ILE A 91 -9.39 -6.40 15.36
CA ILE A 91 -10.25 -5.26 15.67
C ILE A 91 -9.47 -4.20 16.48
N ASN A 92 -8.25 -3.87 16.02
CA ASN A 92 -7.39 -2.88 16.64
C ASN A 92 -6.59 -2.05 15.62
N VAL A 93 -5.57 -1.31 16.08
CA VAL A 93 -4.78 -0.41 15.23
C VAL A 93 -3.91 -1.17 14.21
N PRO A 94 -3.11 -2.19 14.60
CA PRO A 94 -2.43 -3.07 13.65
C PRO A 94 -3.33 -3.65 12.55
N THR A 95 -4.45 -4.29 12.91
CA THR A 95 -5.42 -4.85 11.96
C THR A 95 -5.91 -3.80 10.97
N TRP A 96 -6.30 -2.62 11.46
CA TRP A 96 -6.79 -1.54 10.60
C TRP A 96 -5.71 -1.05 9.63
N PHE A 97 -4.46 -0.97 10.09
CA PHE A 97 -3.33 -0.60 9.25
C PHE A 97 -3.07 -1.65 8.15
N SER A 98 -3.05 -2.94 8.51
CA SER A 98 -2.82 -4.04 7.57
C SER A 98 -3.95 -4.15 6.55
N ALA A 99 -5.22 -4.09 6.99
CA ALA A 99 -6.40 -4.00 6.12
C ALA A 99 -6.31 -2.79 5.18
N GLY A 100 -5.83 -1.65 5.68
CA GLY A 100 -5.57 -0.45 4.88
C GLY A 100 -4.50 -0.66 3.80
N LEU A 101 -3.40 -1.35 4.11
CA LEU A 101 -2.37 -1.73 3.13
C LEU A 101 -2.96 -2.61 2.02
N TRP A 102 -3.79 -3.58 2.38
CA TRP A 102 -4.50 -4.44 1.44
C TRP A 102 -5.43 -3.65 0.52
N ILE A 103 -6.27 -2.76 1.07
CA ILE A 103 -7.15 -1.88 0.28
C ILE A 103 -6.34 -1.01 -0.67
N LEU A 104 -5.29 -0.35 -0.20
CA LEU A 104 -4.44 0.52 -1.04
C LEU A 104 -3.78 -0.27 -2.18
N THR A 105 -3.28 -1.47 -1.87
CA THR A 105 -2.73 -2.39 -2.88
C THR A 105 -3.79 -2.76 -3.91
N GLY A 106 -5.01 -3.08 -3.47
CA GLY A 106 -6.15 -3.38 -4.33
C GLY A 106 -6.56 -2.20 -5.22
N VAL A 107 -6.60 -0.98 -4.68
CA VAL A 107 -6.90 0.25 -5.44
C VAL A 107 -5.84 0.51 -6.52
N VAL A 108 -4.56 0.38 -6.19
CA VAL A 108 -3.46 0.55 -7.14
C VAL A 108 -3.50 -0.54 -8.23
N ALA A 109 -3.74 -1.80 -7.85
CA ALA A 109 -3.93 -2.89 -8.81
C ALA A 109 -5.16 -2.65 -9.72
N GLY A 110 -6.26 -2.13 -9.16
CA GLY A 110 -7.46 -1.77 -9.90
C GLY A 110 -7.23 -0.63 -10.90
N TYR A 111 -6.42 0.36 -10.53
CA TYR A 111 -5.96 1.40 -11.46
C TYR A 111 -5.21 0.78 -12.66
N PHE A 112 -4.29 -0.16 -12.41
CA PHE A 112 -3.61 -0.89 -13.47
C PHE A 112 -4.58 -1.72 -14.31
N ALA A 113 -5.58 -2.37 -13.70
CA ALA A 113 -6.61 -3.10 -14.43
C ALA A 113 -7.35 -2.22 -15.44
N ARG A 114 -7.70 -0.99 -15.05
CA ARG A 114 -8.39 -0.02 -15.92
C ARG A 114 -7.52 0.44 -17.10
N LYS A 115 -6.21 0.55 -16.90
CA LYS A 115 -5.26 1.02 -17.93
C LYS A 115 -4.65 -0.10 -18.76
N ALA A 116 -4.74 -1.34 -18.31
CA ALA A 116 -4.12 -2.49 -18.96
C ALA A 116 -4.77 -2.83 -20.31
N SER A 117 -3.92 -3.00 -21.34
CA SER A 117 -4.28 -3.60 -22.64
C SER A 117 -4.11 -5.12 -22.64
N ARG A 118 -3.19 -5.64 -21.81
CA ARG A 118 -2.91 -7.08 -21.64
C ARG A 118 -3.08 -7.47 -20.17
N PHE A 119 -3.49 -8.72 -19.92
CA PHE A 119 -3.69 -9.25 -18.55
C PHE A 119 -4.69 -8.45 -17.69
N ARG A 120 -5.63 -7.72 -18.33
CA ARG A 120 -6.66 -6.92 -17.64
C ARG A 120 -7.45 -7.74 -16.61
N LYS A 121 -7.82 -8.98 -16.96
CA LYS A 121 -8.54 -9.89 -16.03
C LYS A 121 -7.67 -10.27 -14.82
N SER A 122 -6.38 -10.54 -15.03
CA SER A 122 -5.46 -10.86 -13.94
C SER A 122 -5.23 -9.66 -13.01
N TRP A 123 -5.18 -8.44 -13.55
CA TRP A 123 -5.11 -7.23 -12.71
C TRP A 123 -6.39 -7.01 -11.88
N TRP A 124 -7.56 -7.26 -12.47
CA TRP A 124 -8.81 -7.23 -11.71
C TRP A 124 -8.85 -8.32 -10.63
N LEU A 125 -8.41 -9.53 -10.96
CA LEU A 125 -8.28 -10.61 -9.97
C LEU A 125 -7.36 -10.18 -8.83
N PHE A 126 -6.19 -9.64 -9.13
CA PHE A 126 -5.26 -9.14 -8.11
C PHE A 126 -5.92 -8.07 -7.23
N ALA A 127 -6.57 -7.08 -7.84
CA ALA A 127 -7.29 -6.04 -7.10
C ALA A 127 -8.37 -6.61 -6.18
N SER A 128 -9.20 -7.53 -6.69
CA SER A 128 -10.28 -8.17 -5.92
C SER A 128 -9.75 -9.04 -4.78
N VAL A 129 -8.66 -9.78 -4.99
CA VAL A 129 -8.01 -10.59 -3.96
C VAL A 129 -7.49 -9.69 -2.83
N CYS A 130 -6.83 -8.58 -3.15
CA CYS A 130 -6.37 -7.64 -2.12
C CYS A 130 -7.53 -7.06 -1.30
N VAL A 131 -8.64 -6.70 -1.93
CA VAL A 131 -9.83 -6.22 -1.21
C VAL A 131 -10.42 -7.32 -0.33
N PHE A 132 -10.44 -8.57 -0.82
CA PHE A 132 -10.90 -9.70 -0.02
C PHE A 132 -9.98 -9.98 1.18
N PHE A 133 -8.66 -9.92 1.01
CA PHE A 133 -7.70 -10.08 2.12
C PHE A 133 -7.78 -8.93 3.13
N SER A 134 -8.14 -7.71 2.71
CA SER A 134 -8.49 -6.67 3.69
C SER A 134 -9.69 -7.04 4.55
N LEU A 135 -10.69 -7.76 4.01
CA LEU A 135 -11.83 -8.22 4.80
C LEU A 135 -11.43 -9.36 5.71
N ASP A 136 -10.61 -10.28 5.20
CA ASP A 136 -10.05 -11.40 5.96
C ASP A 136 -9.32 -10.90 7.20
N GLU A 137 -8.39 -9.98 7.03
CA GLU A 137 -7.66 -9.32 8.12
C GLU A 137 -8.59 -8.80 9.23
N THR A 138 -9.72 -8.19 8.87
CA THR A 138 -10.60 -7.58 9.89
C THR A 138 -11.56 -8.59 10.53
N LEU A 139 -11.81 -9.73 9.87
CA LEU A 139 -12.92 -10.64 10.19
C LEU A 139 -12.50 -12.09 10.47
N GLU A 140 -11.19 -12.38 10.42
CA GLU A 140 -10.61 -13.70 10.65
C GLU A 140 -11.29 -14.75 9.76
N LEU A 141 -11.47 -14.46 8.47
CA LEU A 141 -12.24 -15.36 7.60
C LEU A 141 -11.48 -16.67 7.37
N HIS A 142 -10.14 -16.62 7.33
CA HIS A 142 -9.29 -17.79 7.21
C HIS A 142 -9.40 -18.71 8.43
N GLU A 143 -9.55 -18.20 9.66
CA GLU A 143 -9.77 -19.04 10.85
C GLU A 143 -11.04 -19.89 10.70
N ARG A 144 -12.08 -19.38 10.04
CA ARG A 144 -13.30 -20.17 9.77
C ARG A 144 -13.03 -21.40 8.89
N LEU A 145 -11.93 -21.40 8.16
CA LEU A 145 -11.49 -22.56 7.39
C LEU A 145 -10.94 -23.68 8.26
N ASP A 146 -10.70 -23.49 9.57
CA ASP A 146 -10.34 -24.58 10.48
C ASP A 146 -11.38 -25.71 10.49
N LEU A 147 -12.66 -25.38 10.32
CA LEU A 147 -13.71 -26.40 10.20
C LEU A 147 -13.50 -27.33 8.99
N ILE A 148 -12.98 -26.79 7.88
CA ILE A 148 -12.66 -27.55 6.67
C ILE A 148 -11.30 -28.21 6.82
N GLY A 149 -10.31 -27.46 7.32
CA GLY A 149 -8.95 -27.88 7.59
C GLY A 149 -8.90 -29.09 8.51
N GLY A 150 -9.58 -29.05 9.64
CA GLY A 150 -9.66 -30.15 10.60
C GLY A 150 -10.22 -31.43 9.99
N ARG A 151 -11.23 -31.34 9.10
CA ARG A 151 -11.74 -32.53 8.38
C ARG A 151 -10.71 -33.13 7.43
N ILE A 152 -9.90 -32.29 6.78
CA ILE A 152 -8.82 -32.74 5.90
C ILE A 152 -7.67 -33.31 6.73
N ALA A 153 -7.33 -32.70 7.86
CA ALA A 153 -6.26 -33.10 8.76
C ALA A 153 -6.47 -34.53 9.29
N LEU A 154 -7.71 -34.96 9.54
CA LEU A 154 -8.04 -36.35 9.91
C LEU A 154 -7.63 -37.41 8.87
N LEU A 155 -7.39 -36.99 7.62
CA LEU A 155 -6.96 -37.84 6.53
C LEU A 155 -5.44 -37.81 6.32
N LEU A 156 -4.73 -36.92 7.01
CA LEU A 156 -3.28 -36.75 6.87
C LEU A 156 -2.54 -37.58 7.94
N PRO A 157 -1.36 -38.12 7.62
CA PRO A 157 -0.58 -38.91 8.57
C PRO A 157 0.23 -38.05 9.56
N PHE A 158 0.04 -36.73 9.55
CA PHE A 158 0.73 -35.76 10.39
C PHE A 158 -0.27 -34.70 10.88
N GLU A 159 -0.03 -34.19 12.08
CA GLU A 159 -0.78 -33.05 12.62
C GLU A 159 -0.35 -31.78 11.90
N VAL A 160 -1.23 -30.79 11.82
CA VAL A 160 -0.95 -29.46 11.24
C VAL A 160 -1.53 -28.51 12.27
N GLY A 161 -0.69 -27.72 12.97
CA GLY A 161 -1.10 -26.94 14.15
C GLY A 161 -2.41 -26.19 13.96
N PHE A 162 -2.36 -25.01 13.33
CA PHE A 162 -3.57 -24.36 12.83
C PHE A 162 -4.01 -25.02 11.52
N THR A 163 -5.22 -25.59 11.49
CA THR A 163 -5.64 -26.49 10.41
C THR A 163 -6.11 -25.76 9.16
N TRP A 164 -6.51 -24.49 9.30
CA TRP A 164 -6.89 -23.62 8.19
C TRP A 164 -5.76 -23.46 7.16
N VAL A 165 -4.50 -23.60 7.59
CA VAL A 165 -3.32 -23.54 6.72
C VAL A 165 -3.44 -24.52 5.55
N ILE A 166 -4.11 -25.66 5.73
CA ILE A 166 -4.30 -26.66 4.67
C ILE A 166 -5.11 -26.09 3.49
N PRO A 167 -6.38 -25.65 3.66
CA PRO A 167 -7.10 -24.98 2.59
C PRO A 167 -6.45 -23.65 2.19
N GLY A 168 -5.79 -22.94 3.11
CA GLY A 168 -5.04 -21.71 2.84
C GLY A 168 -3.95 -21.89 1.77
N ILE A 169 -3.09 -22.91 1.91
CA ILE A 169 -2.05 -23.26 0.93
C ILE A 169 -2.65 -23.58 -0.44
N ALA A 170 -3.78 -24.30 -0.48
CA ALA A 170 -4.44 -24.63 -1.74
C ALA A 170 -4.96 -23.36 -2.44
N ILE A 171 -5.61 -22.45 -1.70
CA ILE A 171 -6.07 -21.15 -2.22
C ILE A 171 -4.88 -20.33 -2.71
N ALA A 172 -3.83 -20.18 -1.89
CA ALA A 172 -2.62 -19.43 -2.25
C ALA A 172 -1.97 -19.98 -3.52
N THR A 173 -1.87 -21.30 -3.66
CA THR A 173 -1.33 -21.96 -4.86
C THR A 173 -2.13 -21.61 -6.11
N VAL A 174 -3.47 -21.68 -6.04
CA VAL A 174 -4.34 -21.31 -7.16
C VAL A 174 -4.16 -19.84 -7.53
N LEU A 175 -4.12 -18.93 -6.55
CA LEU A 175 -3.90 -17.50 -6.77
C LEU A 175 -2.54 -17.23 -7.43
N VAL A 176 -1.48 -17.87 -6.95
CA VAL A 176 -0.15 -17.79 -7.57
C VAL A 176 -0.21 -18.22 -9.03
N LEU A 177 -0.80 -19.38 -9.35
CA LEU A 177 -0.89 -19.86 -10.73
C LEU A 177 -1.67 -18.91 -11.64
N LEU A 178 -2.76 -18.33 -11.16
CA LEU A 178 -3.59 -17.38 -11.92
C LEU A 178 -2.90 -16.03 -12.15
N LEU A 179 -2.07 -15.59 -11.20
CA LEU A 179 -1.35 -14.31 -11.26
C LEU A 179 0.07 -14.44 -11.82
N LEU A 180 0.63 -15.65 -11.90
CA LEU A 180 2.04 -15.90 -12.27
C LEU A 180 2.40 -15.27 -13.61
N ARG A 181 1.57 -15.49 -14.64
CA ARG A 181 1.82 -14.94 -15.98
C ARG A 181 1.81 -13.41 -16.00
N LEU A 182 0.95 -12.79 -15.17
CA LEU A 182 0.94 -11.35 -15.01
C LEU A 182 2.25 -10.89 -14.34
N VAL A 183 2.60 -11.47 -13.19
CA VAL A 183 3.79 -11.08 -12.42
C VAL A 183 5.07 -11.24 -13.25
N LEU A 184 5.22 -12.37 -13.95
CA LEU A 184 6.38 -12.62 -14.82
C LEU A 184 6.48 -11.66 -16.02
N SER A 185 5.37 -11.02 -16.41
CA SER A 185 5.37 -10.02 -17.49
C SER A 185 5.80 -8.62 -17.03
N LEU A 186 5.92 -8.39 -15.72
CA LEU A 186 6.30 -7.11 -15.15
C LEU A 186 7.83 -6.87 -15.26
N PRO A 187 8.28 -5.60 -15.21
CA PRO A 187 9.70 -5.27 -15.14
C PRO A 187 10.42 -6.02 -14.02
N PRO A 188 11.68 -6.46 -14.22
CA PRO A 188 12.45 -7.20 -13.22
C PRO A 188 12.42 -6.63 -11.80
N SER A 189 12.60 -5.33 -11.61
CA SER A 189 12.55 -4.71 -10.27
C SER A 189 11.20 -4.87 -9.58
N VAL A 190 10.09 -4.72 -10.32
CA VAL A 190 8.73 -4.87 -9.79
C VAL A 190 8.35 -6.34 -9.61
N ARG A 191 8.67 -7.18 -10.60
CA ARG A 191 8.46 -8.63 -10.55
C ARG A 191 9.15 -9.24 -9.34
N ASN A 192 10.45 -8.96 -9.16
CA ASN A 192 11.22 -9.51 -8.05
C ASN A 192 10.71 -8.96 -6.71
N GLY A 193 10.27 -7.69 -6.67
CA GLY A 193 9.64 -7.10 -5.49
C GLY A 193 8.33 -7.79 -5.09
N ILE A 194 7.45 -8.09 -6.06
CA ILE A 194 6.20 -8.83 -5.80
C ILE A 194 6.45 -10.29 -5.43
N ILE A 195 7.43 -10.96 -6.06
CA ILE A 195 7.82 -12.32 -5.68
C ILE A 195 8.35 -12.35 -4.25
N LEU A 196 9.23 -11.40 -3.89
CA LEU A 196 9.74 -11.29 -2.53
C LEU A 196 8.62 -10.97 -1.53
N ALA A 197 7.70 -10.06 -1.88
CA ALA A 197 6.53 -9.75 -1.07
C ALA A 197 5.67 -10.99 -0.78
N GLY A 198 5.34 -11.76 -1.81
CA GLY A 198 4.58 -12.99 -1.67
C GLY A 198 5.31 -14.04 -0.85
N ALA A 199 6.63 -14.20 -1.04
CA ALA A 199 7.43 -15.13 -0.24
C ALA A 199 7.49 -14.70 1.24
N THR A 200 7.66 -13.41 1.53
CA THR A 200 7.65 -12.88 2.91
C THR A 200 6.29 -13.13 3.57
N PHE A 201 5.20 -12.79 2.89
CA PHE A 201 3.83 -12.98 3.40
C PHE A 201 3.55 -14.46 3.69
N VAL A 202 3.77 -15.35 2.71
CA VAL A 202 3.54 -16.80 2.86
C VAL A 202 4.47 -17.41 3.93
N THR A 203 5.65 -16.84 4.17
CA THR A 203 6.50 -17.30 5.26
C THR A 203 5.85 -17.04 6.63
N GLY A 204 5.21 -15.89 6.84
CA GLY A 204 4.41 -15.62 8.04
C GLY A 204 3.23 -16.60 8.13
N ALA A 205 2.25 -16.39 7.24
CA ALA A 205 0.93 -17.05 7.16
C ALA A 205 0.93 -18.58 6.98
N VAL A 206 2.10 -19.21 6.78
CA VAL A 206 2.17 -20.66 6.61
C VAL A 206 3.27 -21.22 7.48
N VAL A 207 4.50 -20.72 7.36
CA VAL A 207 5.63 -21.33 8.05
C VAL A 207 5.63 -20.95 9.53
N VAL A 208 5.61 -19.64 9.83
CA VAL A 208 5.69 -19.17 11.23
C VAL A 208 4.43 -19.57 11.98
N GLU A 209 3.26 -19.40 11.37
CA GLU A 209 2.00 -19.77 11.99
C GLU A 209 1.87 -21.27 12.28
N THR A 210 2.27 -22.13 11.33
CA THR A 210 2.28 -23.58 11.57
C THR A 210 3.18 -23.94 12.76
N LEU A 211 4.37 -23.32 12.84
CA LEU A 211 5.27 -23.50 13.99
C LEU A 211 4.66 -22.96 15.30
N GLY A 212 3.97 -21.82 15.23
CA GLY A 212 3.21 -21.20 16.31
C GLY A 212 2.13 -22.14 16.85
N GLY A 213 1.32 -22.72 15.96
CA GLY A 213 0.27 -23.68 16.30
C GLY A 213 0.81 -24.94 16.97
N TYR A 214 1.86 -25.56 16.40
CA TYR A 214 2.50 -26.71 17.06
C TYR A 214 3.05 -26.36 18.45
N TRP A 215 3.64 -25.17 18.59
CA TRP A 215 4.16 -24.74 19.88
C TRP A 215 3.03 -24.51 20.89
N LEU A 216 1.93 -23.89 20.45
CA LEU A 216 0.73 -23.63 21.25
C LEU A 216 0.13 -24.93 21.77
N ASP A 217 -0.03 -25.95 20.93
CA ASP A 217 -0.60 -27.24 21.32
C ASP A 217 0.28 -27.95 22.35
N ALA A 218 1.60 -27.90 22.19
CA ALA A 218 2.53 -28.60 23.05
C ALA A 218 2.84 -27.87 24.38
N ASN A 219 2.82 -26.53 24.38
CA ASN A 219 3.35 -25.72 25.49
C ASN A 219 2.37 -24.65 26.02
N GLY A 220 1.27 -24.40 25.31
CA GLY A 220 0.32 -23.32 25.61
C GLY A 220 0.84 -21.92 25.26
N MET A 221 0.12 -20.90 25.75
CA MET A 221 0.36 -19.47 25.49
C MET A 221 1.59 -18.93 26.26
N THR A 222 2.78 -19.36 25.83
CA THR A 222 4.07 -18.95 26.40
C THR A 222 4.67 -17.75 25.65
N TRP A 223 5.71 -17.12 26.20
CA TRP A 223 6.40 -16.01 25.52
C TRP A 223 6.96 -16.37 24.14
N HIS A 224 7.35 -17.64 23.93
CA HIS A 224 7.81 -18.13 22.63
C HIS A 224 6.68 -18.09 21.60
N PHE A 225 5.46 -18.48 21.99
CA PHE A 225 4.28 -18.39 21.13
C PHE A 225 4.00 -16.93 20.74
N PHE A 226 4.00 -16.02 21.72
CA PHE A 226 3.83 -14.58 21.44
C PHE A 226 4.91 -14.03 20.52
N LEU A 227 6.16 -14.47 20.64
CA LEU A 227 7.23 -14.06 19.73
C LEU A 227 7.01 -14.60 18.31
N MET A 228 6.49 -15.82 18.16
CA MET A 228 6.15 -16.38 16.84
C MET A 228 5.03 -15.57 16.19
N VAL A 229 3.94 -15.29 16.91
CA VAL A 229 2.85 -14.43 16.42
C VAL A 229 3.36 -13.03 16.06
N LEU A 230 4.19 -12.42 16.91
CA LEU A 230 4.78 -11.11 16.60
C LEU A 230 5.60 -11.15 15.30
N VAL A 231 6.36 -12.22 15.05
CA VAL A 231 7.16 -12.37 13.83
C VAL A 231 6.27 -12.63 12.61
N GLU A 232 5.26 -13.48 12.75
CA GLU A 232 4.26 -13.79 11.74
C GLU A 232 3.58 -12.53 11.22
N GLU A 233 2.92 -11.80 12.11
CA GLU A 233 2.20 -10.55 11.81
C GLU A 233 3.11 -9.49 11.17
N THR A 234 4.35 -9.40 11.67
CA THR A 234 5.34 -8.48 11.10
C THR A 234 5.71 -8.86 9.68
N LEU A 235 5.88 -10.15 9.39
CA LEU A 235 6.20 -10.63 8.04
C LEU A 235 5.03 -10.41 7.08
N GLU A 236 3.81 -10.62 7.55
CA GLU A 236 2.61 -10.41 6.74
C GLU A 236 2.45 -8.95 6.35
N MET A 237 2.41 -8.04 7.32
CA MET A 237 2.36 -6.60 7.07
C MET A 237 3.52 -6.13 6.18
N ALA A 238 4.75 -6.63 6.41
CA ALA A 238 5.92 -6.29 5.59
C ALA A 238 5.79 -6.80 4.15
N GLY A 239 5.21 -7.99 3.95
CA GLY A 239 4.90 -8.56 2.65
C GLY A 239 3.94 -7.66 1.87
N VAL A 240 2.82 -7.26 2.47
CA VAL A 240 1.84 -6.37 1.82
C VAL A 240 2.45 -4.99 1.53
N ALA A 241 3.19 -4.42 2.48
CA ALA A 241 3.89 -3.14 2.30
C ALA A 241 4.89 -3.18 1.13
N LEU A 242 5.65 -4.27 1.00
CA LEU A 242 6.58 -4.47 -0.12
C LEU A 242 5.85 -4.64 -1.46
N CYS A 243 4.71 -5.34 -1.46
CA CYS A 243 3.85 -5.46 -2.63
C CYS A 243 3.34 -4.09 -3.08
N LEU A 244 2.80 -3.29 -2.16
CA LEU A 244 2.34 -1.93 -2.43
C LEU A 244 3.48 -1.05 -2.97
N ALA A 245 4.65 -1.07 -2.34
CA ALA A 245 5.82 -0.32 -2.82
C ALA A 245 6.23 -0.72 -4.24
N SER A 246 6.16 -2.03 -4.55
CA SER A 246 6.47 -2.57 -5.88
C SER A 246 5.47 -2.09 -6.95
N LEU A 247 4.17 -2.06 -6.62
CA LEU A 247 3.15 -1.53 -7.50
C LEU A 247 3.28 -0.02 -7.70
N LEU A 248 3.55 0.74 -6.63
CA LEU A 248 3.77 2.18 -6.71
C LEU A 248 4.99 2.52 -7.59
N HIS A 249 6.00 1.65 -7.65
CA HIS A 249 7.17 1.84 -8.51
C HIS A 249 6.85 1.87 -10.02
N LEU A 250 5.68 1.34 -10.42
CA LEU A 250 5.18 1.45 -11.79
C LEU A 250 4.58 2.84 -12.10
N LEU A 251 4.48 3.73 -11.11
CA LEU A 251 3.90 5.07 -11.27
C LEU A 251 4.98 6.16 -11.33
N GLU A 252 4.64 7.20 -12.09
CA GLU A 252 5.33 8.49 -12.09
C GLU A 252 4.36 9.57 -11.60
N TYR A 253 4.89 10.56 -10.89
CA TYR A 253 4.13 11.72 -10.42
C TYR A 253 4.74 13.02 -10.95
N ARG A 254 3.91 14.05 -11.07
CA ARG A 254 4.34 15.41 -11.42
C ARG A 254 3.49 16.42 -10.67
N ARG A 255 4.10 17.50 -10.20
CA ARG A 255 3.38 18.63 -9.62
C ARG A 255 2.66 19.39 -10.73
N VAL A 256 1.41 19.73 -10.49
CA VAL A 256 0.58 20.53 -11.41
C VAL A 256 -0.10 21.63 -10.58
N ASP A 257 -0.60 22.67 -11.24
CA ASP A 257 -1.31 23.73 -10.54
C ASP A 257 -2.48 23.15 -9.75
N GLY A 258 -2.46 23.36 -8.42
CA GLY A 258 -3.49 22.86 -7.51
C GLY A 258 -3.38 21.38 -7.12
N GLY A 259 -2.32 20.63 -7.48
CA GLY A 259 -2.19 19.25 -7.03
C GLY A 259 -1.00 18.44 -7.56
N THR A 260 -1.16 17.11 -7.50
CA THR A 260 -0.18 16.14 -8.04
C THR A 260 -0.88 15.19 -8.99
N ALA A 261 -0.38 15.11 -10.22
CA ALA A 261 -0.86 14.17 -11.23
C ALA A 261 -0.04 12.88 -11.16
N TYR A 262 -0.70 11.74 -11.38
CA TYR A 262 -0.09 10.41 -11.44
C TYR A 262 -0.35 9.74 -12.78
N ARG A 263 0.63 8.99 -13.29
CA ARG A 263 0.48 8.16 -14.50
C ARG A 263 1.31 6.89 -14.41
N MET A 264 1.01 5.92 -15.27
CA MET A 264 1.92 4.80 -15.50
C MET A 264 3.23 5.30 -16.10
N ALA A 265 4.34 4.78 -15.60
CA ALA A 265 5.66 5.10 -16.10
C ALA A 265 5.79 4.73 -17.59
N GLU A 266 6.14 5.70 -18.44
CA GLU A 266 6.27 5.49 -19.89
C GLU A 266 7.41 4.54 -20.26
N ARG A 267 8.42 4.41 -19.38
CA ARG A 267 9.55 3.49 -19.55
C ARG A 267 9.54 2.43 -18.47
N LEU A 268 9.87 1.20 -18.83
CA LEU A 268 10.09 0.14 -17.85
C LEU A 268 11.25 0.57 -16.91
N PRO A 269 11.13 0.35 -15.59
CA PRO A 269 12.12 0.67 -14.54
C PRO A 269 13.58 0.43 -14.91
N ASP A 270 13.84 -0.66 -15.64
CA ASP A 270 15.19 -1.17 -15.82
C ASP A 270 15.79 -0.75 -17.18
N GLN A 271 15.18 0.19 -17.90
CA GLN A 271 15.75 0.75 -19.14
C GLN A 271 16.58 2.00 -18.87
N PRO A 272 17.83 2.09 -19.36
CA PRO A 272 18.70 3.24 -19.13
C PRO A 272 18.13 4.54 -19.71
N ARG A 273 18.30 5.66 -18.98
CA ARG A 273 18.01 7.00 -19.49
C ARG A 273 18.86 7.25 -20.74
N ARG A 274 18.25 7.27 -21.93
CA ARG A 274 18.89 7.80 -23.15
C ARG A 274 19.43 9.19 -22.81
N ARG A 275 20.76 9.37 -22.78
CA ARG A 275 21.38 10.70 -22.67
C ARG A 275 20.80 11.54 -23.79
N LYS A 276 20.19 12.69 -23.47
CA LYS A 276 19.83 13.69 -24.49
C LYS A 276 21.13 13.96 -25.24
N ARG A 277 21.21 13.57 -26.52
CA ARG A 277 22.32 13.99 -27.39
C ARG A 277 22.25 15.51 -27.36
N ALA A 278 23.22 16.15 -26.72
CA ALA A 278 23.43 17.57 -26.91
C ALA A 278 23.72 17.73 -28.40
N THR A 279 22.76 18.23 -29.15
CA THR A 279 23.01 18.82 -30.46
C THR A 279 23.96 19.99 -30.19
N ARG A 280 25.26 19.75 -30.40
CA ARG A 280 26.23 20.82 -30.59
C ARG A 280 25.80 21.54 -31.87
N ALA A 281 25.34 22.78 -31.72
CA ALA A 281 25.39 23.77 -32.78
C ALA A 281 26.84 24.24 -32.93
#